data_AF-A0A3P5HFL7-F1
#
_entry.id   AF-A0A3P5HFL7-F1
#
_cell.length_a   1.000
_cell.length_b   1.000
_cell.length_c   1.000
_cell.angle_alpha   90.00
_cell.angle_beta   90.00
_cell.angle_gamma   90.00
#
_symmetry.space_group_name_H-M   'P 1'
#
loop_
_entity.id
_entity.type
_entity.pdbx_description
1 polymer ?
#
loop_
_entity_poly.entity_id
_entity_poly.type
_entity_poly.pdbx_seq_one_letter_code
_entity_poly.pdbx_strand_id
1 'polypeptide(L)' 'MHVEFRLNIVLFEPEIPPNTGNIIRLCANTGFRLHIIEPMGFTWDDKRLRRAGLDYESLLLFLSMFPPIHQ' A
#
# COMPACT_ATOMS: atom_id res chain seq x y z
N MET A 1 11.99 -18.77 -4.78
CA MET A 1 10.74 -18.87 -3.98
C MET A 1 9.72 -17.97 -4.64
N HIS A 2 8.69 -18.53 -5.27
CA HIS A 2 7.56 -17.73 -5.76
C HIS A 2 6.72 -17.36 -4.55
N VAL A 3 6.65 -16.07 -4.21
CA VAL A 3 5.70 -15.57 -3.20
C VAL A 3 4.35 -15.48 -3.90
N GLU A 4 3.46 -16.41 -3.61
CA GLU A 4 2.11 -16.41 -4.16
C GLU A 4 1.22 -15.55 -3.26
N PHE A 5 0.86 -14.36 -3.72
CA PHE A 5 -0.07 -13.49 -2.99
C PHE A 5 -1.50 -13.97 -3.24
N ARG A 6 -2.25 -14.23 -2.17
CA ARG A 6 -3.61 -14.80 -2.28
C ARG A 6 -4.60 -13.89 -2.99
N LEU A 7 -4.47 -12.57 -2.80
CA LEU A 7 -5.33 -11.55 -3.43
C LEU A 7 -4.53 -10.26 -3.65
N ASN A 8 -4.97 -9.47 -4.64
CA ASN A 8 -4.43 -8.16 -4.96
C ASN A 8 -5.49 -7.10 -4.66
N ILE A 9 -5.13 -6.10 -3.85
CA ILE A 9 -5.95 -4.93 -3.56
C ILE A 9 -5.36 -3.75 -4.32
N VAL A 10 -6.19 -2.99 -5.02
CA VAL A 10 -5.78 -1.82 -5.81
C VAL A 10 -6.50 -0.59 -5.28
N LEU A 11 -5.73 0.43 -4.88
CA LEU A 11 -6.24 1.75 -4.50
C LEU A 11 -5.99 2.71 -5.65
N PHE A 12 -7.07 3.14 -6.30
CA PHE A 12 -7.02 4.16 -7.33
C PHE A 12 -7.11 5.55 -6.68
N GLU A 13 -6.09 6.36 -6.89
CA GLU A 13 -6.02 7.77 -6.46
C GLU A 13 -6.49 8.02 -5.02
N PRO A 14 -5.88 7.37 -4.00
CA PRO A 14 -6.40 7.43 -2.65
C PRO A 14 -6.27 8.83 -2.04
N GLU A 15 -7.38 9.35 -1.49
CA GLU A 15 -7.45 10.72 -0.98
C GLU A 15 -7.31 10.82 0.55
N ILE A 16 -7.73 9.78 1.28
CA ILE A 16 -7.87 9.83 2.75
C ILE A 16 -6.74 8.99 3.40
N PRO A 17 -5.70 9.61 4.01
CA PRO A 17 -4.55 8.88 4.53
C PRO A 17 -4.89 7.80 5.58
N PRO A 18 -5.82 8.01 6.53
CA PRO A 18 -6.21 6.97 7.48
C PRO A 18 -6.73 5.68 6.81
N ASN A 19 -7.46 5.80 5.70
CA ASN A 19 -8.00 4.64 4.99
C ASN A 19 -6.87 3.82 4.37
N THR A 20 -5.94 4.48 3.68
CA THR A 20 -4.75 3.83 3.11
C THR A 20 -3.93 3.14 4.19
N GLY A 21 -3.69 3.78 5.33
CA GLY A 21 -2.98 3.17 6.47
C GLY A 21 -3.65 1.89 7.00
N ASN A 22 -4.98 1.91 7.15
CA ASN A 22 -5.75 0.74 7.58
C ASN A 22 -5.69 -0.41 6.56
N ILE A 23 -5.72 -0.09 5.26
CA ILE A 23 -5.64 -1.09 4.18
C ILE A 23 -4.22 -1.68 4.07
N ILE A 24 -3.18 -0.87 4.26
CA ILE A 24 -1.79 -1.35 4.36
C ILE A 24 -1.69 -2.37 5.51
N ARG A 25 -2.24 -2.04 6.69
CA ARG A 25 -2.27 -2.96 7.85
C ARG A 25 -3.01 -4.25 7.52
N LEU A 26 -4.16 -4.16 6.86
CA LEU A 26 -4.92 -5.33 6.42
C LEU A 26 -4.07 -6.23 5.53
N CYS A 27 -3.45 -5.67 4.49
CA CYS A 27 -2.65 -6.42 3.53
C CYS A 27 -1.47 -7.15 4.20
N ALA A 28 -0.80 -6.48 5.14
CA ALA A 28 0.29 -7.09 5.87
C ALA A 28 -0.15 -8.21 6.82
N ASN A 29 -1.32 -8.07 7.46
CA ASN A 29 -1.86 -9.11 8.34
C ASN A 29 -2.43 -10.31 7.56
N THR A 30 -2.87 -10.12 6.32
CA THR A 30 -3.48 -11.19 5.49
C THR A 30 -2.54 -11.80 4.46
N GLY A 31 -1.39 -11.17 4.22
CA GLY A 31 -0.44 -11.53 3.15
C GLY A 31 -0.95 -11.17 1.76
N PHE A 32 -1.82 -10.16 1.65
CA PHE A 32 -2.31 -9.66 0.35
C PHE A 32 -1.33 -8.64 -0.23
N ARG A 33 -1.32 -8.53 -1.55
CA ARG A 33 -0.53 -7.50 -2.24
C ARG A 33 -1.37 -6.23 -2.38
N LEU A 34 -0.77 -5.09 -2.07
CA LEU A 34 -1.38 -3.79 -2.22
C LEU A 34 -0.75 -3.06 -3.41
N HIS A 35 -1.60 -2.49 -4.25
CA HIS A 35 -1.21 -1.63 -5.36
C HIS A 35 -1.83 -0.25 -5.14
N ILE A 36 -1.07 0.81 -5.35
CA ILE A 36 -1.54 2.18 -5.30
C ILE A 36 -1.31 2.79 -6.68
N ILE A 37 -2.33 3.43 -7.23
CA ILE A 37 -2.25 4.19 -8.47
C ILE A 37 -2.31 5.67 -8.10
N GLU A 38 -1.32 6.42 -8.54
CA GLU A 38 -1.20 7.86 -8.35
C GLU A 38 -2.18 8.67 -9.22
N PRO A 39 -2.44 9.95 -8.88
CA PRO A 39 -1.93 10.70 -7.73
C PRO A 39 -2.63 10.37 -6.42
N MET A 40 -1.88 10.44 -5.32
CA MET A 40 -2.47 10.39 -3.97
C MET A 40 -2.90 11.79 -3.53
N GLY A 41 -4.05 11.90 -2.87
CA GLY A 41 -4.52 13.16 -2.27
C GLY A 41 -3.76 13.60 -1.02
N PHE A 42 -2.66 12.91 -0.67
CA PHE A 42 -1.83 13.19 0.50
C PHE A 42 -0.36 12.85 0.24
N THR A 43 0.53 13.48 1.00
CA THR A 43 1.96 13.18 0.95
C THR A 43 2.27 11.82 1.58
N TRP A 44 3.03 10.99 0.85
CA TRP A 44 3.60 9.76 1.38
C TRP A 44 4.69 10.08 2.41
N ASP A 45 4.46 9.73 3.67
CA ASP A 45 5.41 9.97 4.76
C ASP A 45 5.69 8.65 5.50
N ASP A 46 6.94 8.20 5.46
CA ASP A 46 7.43 6.98 6.10
C ASP A 46 7.15 6.94 7.61
N LYS A 47 7.01 8.09 8.28
CA LYS A 47 6.63 8.13 9.69
C LYS A 47 5.22 7.61 9.94
N ARG A 48 4.30 7.80 9.00
CA ARG A 48 2.92 7.29 9.10
C ARG A 48 2.87 5.79 8.86
N LEU A 49 3.73 5.28 7.98
CA LEU A 49 3.89 3.84 7.71
C LEU A 49 4.49 3.09 8.90
N ARG A 50 5.50 3.67 9.56
CA ARG A 50 6.07 3.11 10.79
C ARG A 50 5.05 2.99 11.93
N ARG A 51 4.10 3.95 12.03
CA ARG A 51 2.99 3.87 13.01
C ARG A 51 1.97 2.78 12.66
N ALA A 52 1.88 2.41 11.39
CA ALA A 52 1.14 1.22 10.96
C ALA A 52 1.88 -0.08 11.34
N GLY A 53 2.90 -0.05 12.20
CA GLY A 53 3.51 -1.21 12.86
C GLY A 53 4.04 -2.25 11.89
N LEU A 54 4.53 -1.78 10.74
CA LEU A 54 5.12 -2.59 9.70
C LEU A 54 6.58 -2.23 9.54
N ASP A 55 7.42 -3.25 9.50
CA ASP A 55 8.81 -3.08 9.12
C ASP A 55 8.86 -2.64 7.65
N TYR A 56 9.64 -1.59 7.37
CA TYR A 56 9.68 -0.95 6.05
C TYR A 56 10.02 -1.95 4.93
N GLU A 57 10.92 -2.90 5.19
CA GLU A 57 11.30 -3.96 4.24
C GLU A 57 10.16 -4.93 3.95
N SER A 58 9.36 -5.27 4.96
CA SER A 58 8.18 -6.10 4.76
C SER A 58 7.16 -5.37 3.88
N LEU A 59 7.01 -4.06 4.06
CA LEU A 59 6.06 -3.24 3.31
C LEU A 59 6.41 -3.16 1.82
N LEU A 60 7.70 -3.02 1.49
CA LEU A 60 8.18 -3.01 0.10
C LEU A 60 7.95 -4.34 -0.63
N LEU A 61 7.84 -5.46 0.09
CA LEU A 61 7.56 -6.76 -0.52
C LEU A 61 6.11 -6.87 -1.02
N PHE A 62 5.17 -6.20 -0.34
CA PHE A 62 3.73 -6.31 -0.62
C PHE A 62 3.13 -5.07 -1.31
N LEU A 63 3.83 -3.94 -1.34
CA LEU A 63 3.34 -2.68 -1.91
C LEU A 63 3.91 -2.44 -3.31
N SER A 64 3.08 -1.97 -4.23
CA SER A 64 3.51 -1.46 -5.54
C SER A 64 2.82 -0.15 -5.85
N MET A 65 3.57 0.86 -6.29
CA MET A 65 3.03 2.16 -6.69
C MET A 65 3.15 2.31 -8.21
N PHE A 66 2.06 2.75 -8.84
CA PHE A 66 1.96 2.95 -10.27
C PHE A 66 1.64 4.42 -10.58
N PRO A 67 2.14 4.95 -11.70
CA PRO A 67 1.78 6.28 -12.18
C PRO A 67 0.29 6.35 -12.55
N PRO A 68 -0.25 7.56 -12.79
CA PRO A 68 -1.63 7.75 -13.22
C PRO A 68 -1.95 6.99 -14.52
N ILE A 69 -3.15 6.41 -14.61
CA ILE A 69 -3.59 5.58 -15.75
C ILE A 69 -3.95 6.45 -16.97
N HIS A 70 -4.18 7.75 -16.76
CA HIS A 70 -4.54 8.70 -17.80
C HIS A 70 -3.59 9.90 -17.75
N GLN A 71 -2.55 9.85 -18.57
CA GLN A 71 -1.82 11.02 -19.08
C GLN A 71 -1.76 10.93 -20.60
#